data_AF-B0RFT3-F1
#
_entry.id   AF-B0RFT3-F1
#
_cell.length_a   1.000
_cell.length_b   1.000
_cell.length_c   1.000
_cell.angle_alpha   90.00
_cell.angle_beta   90.00
_cell.angle_gamma   90.00
#
_symmetry.space_group_name_H-M   'P 1'
#
loop_
_entity.id
_entity.type
_entity.pdbx_description
1 polymer ?
#
loop_
_entity_poly.entity_id
_entity_poly.type
_entity_poly.pdbx_seq_one_letter_code
_entity_poly.pdbx_strand_id
1 'polypeptide(L)'
;MGEVVRDAAHEGAKQVRHSVEDVIGDTLGKVQVSTDGHVPPSFPTDAVPFAEGKLLGGGAAPEGAGWVAQVAVPDVAGGFADAQARLEAAGYASSDVASDAQSGYGRFTTDAYSVIVTVSADPGSPVATYVVLPAG
;
A
#
# COMPACT_ATOMS: atom_id res chain seq x y z
N MET A 1 -18.71 32.77 -3.58
CA MET A 1 -17.51 32.13 -4.16
C MET A 1 -17.03 31.06 -3.19
N GLY A 2 -17.65 29.87 -3.21
CA GLY A 2 -17.41 28.84 -2.19
C GLY A 2 -17.90 27.44 -2.57
N GLU A 3 -18.08 27.16 -3.86
CA GLU A 3 -18.73 25.92 -4.34
C GLU A 3 -18.03 25.31 -5.56
N VAL A 4 -16.71 25.51 -5.69
CA VAL A 4 -15.90 24.84 -6.74
C VAL A 4 -14.73 24.04 -6.19
N VAL A 5 -14.45 24.15 -4.89
CA VAL A 5 -13.31 23.47 -4.24
C VAL A 5 -13.68 22.12 -3.62
N ARG A 6 -14.97 21.75 -3.59
CA ARG A 6 -15.42 20.46 -3.04
C ARG A 6 -15.47 19.34 -4.07
N ASP A 7 -15.60 19.68 -5.35
CA ASP A 7 -15.71 18.70 -6.44
C ASP A 7 -14.34 18.17 -6.88
N ALA A 8 -13.32 19.04 -6.95
CA ALA A 8 -11.96 18.66 -7.36
C ALA A 8 -11.29 17.66 -6.41
N ALA A 9 -11.56 17.74 -5.10
CA ALA A 9 -11.05 16.77 -4.13
C ALA A 9 -11.70 15.38 -4.31
N HIS A 10 -12.95 15.33 -4.75
CA HIS A 10 -13.67 14.08 -5.00
C HIS A 10 -13.23 13.41 -6.31
N GLU A 11 -12.91 14.21 -7.34
CA GLU A 11 -12.35 13.72 -8.61
C GLU A 11 -10.90 13.26 -8.50
N GLY A 12 -10.04 13.99 -7.78
CA GLY A 12 -8.64 13.60 -7.57
C GLY A 12 -8.50 12.24 -6.87
N ALA A 13 -9.35 11.98 -5.87
CA ALA A 13 -9.38 10.68 -5.18
C ALA A 13 -9.85 9.54 -6.10
N LYS A 14 -10.74 9.80 -7.07
CA LYS A 14 -11.15 8.79 -8.07
C LYS A 14 -10.04 8.51 -9.08
N GLN A 15 -9.32 9.54 -9.51
CA GLN A 15 -8.21 9.37 -10.46
C GLN A 15 -7.03 8.61 -9.84
N VAL A 16 -6.70 8.87 -8.57
CA VAL A 16 -5.66 8.13 -7.84
C VAL A 16 -6.07 6.69 -7.59
N ARG A 17 -7.33 6.44 -7.16
CA ARG A 17 -7.86 5.07 -7.03
C ARG A 17 -7.78 4.31 -8.34
N HIS A 18 -8.25 4.92 -9.43
CA HIS A 18 -8.23 4.26 -10.74
C HIS A 18 -6.81 3.96 -11.20
N SER A 19 -5.85 4.87 -10.99
CA SER A 19 -4.45 4.65 -11.36
C SER A 19 -3.75 3.58 -10.51
N VAL A 20 -4.13 3.44 -9.24
CA VAL A 20 -3.62 2.38 -8.35
C VAL A 20 -4.27 1.03 -8.68
N GLU A 21 -5.58 1.01 -8.96
CA GLU A 21 -6.30 -0.18 -9.44
C GLU A 21 -5.79 -0.63 -10.82
N ASP A 22 -5.39 0.30 -11.68
CA ASP A 22 -4.79 0.02 -12.99
C ASP A 22 -3.36 -0.51 -12.81
N VAL A 23 -2.53 0.10 -11.95
CA VAL A 23 -1.18 -0.43 -11.64
C VAL A 23 -1.25 -1.80 -10.96
N ILE A 24 -2.19 -2.02 -10.04
CA ILE A 24 -2.42 -3.34 -9.42
C ILE A 24 -2.99 -4.32 -10.45
N GLY A 25 -3.93 -3.90 -11.30
CA GLY A 25 -4.52 -4.75 -12.34
C GLY A 25 -3.54 -5.15 -13.44
N ASP A 26 -2.66 -4.23 -13.84
CA ASP A 26 -1.69 -4.38 -14.94
C ASP A 26 -0.38 -5.03 -14.46
N THR A 27 0.07 -4.73 -13.22
CA THR A 27 1.31 -5.30 -12.64
C THR A 27 1.07 -6.62 -11.90
N LEU A 28 -0.06 -6.75 -11.20
CA LEU A 28 -0.42 -7.95 -10.42
C LEU A 28 -1.49 -8.78 -11.13
N GLY A 29 -1.68 -8.60 -12.44
CA GLY A 29 -2.67 -9.31 -13.24
C GLY A 29 -2.74 -10.81 -12.91
N LYS A 30 -3.78 -11.20 -12.16
CA LYS A 30 -4.11 -12.55 -11.66
C LYS A 30 -3.43 -13.00 -10.35
N VAL A 31 -2.87 -12.11 -9.54
CA VAL A 31 -2.47 -12.47 -8.17
C VAL A 31 -3.74 -12.75 -7.37
N GLN A 32 -3.95 -14.02 -7.02
CA GLN A 32 -4.97 -14.38 -6.04
C GLN A 32 -4.51 -13.84 -4.68
N VAL A 33 -5.09 -12.72 -4.28
CA VAL A 33 -4.95 -12.21 -2.92
C VAL A 33 -5.82 -13.07 -2.03
N SER A 34 -5.19 -13.85 -1.15
CA SER A 34 -5.90 -14.57 -0.11
C SER A 34 -6.44 -13.55 0.90
N THR A 35 -7.71 -13.64 1.26
CA THR A 35 -8.37 -12.85 2.31
C THR A 35 -8.46 -13.60 3.64
N ASP A 36 -7.64 -14.65 3.78
CA ASP A 36 -7.59 -15.51 4.97
C ASP A 36 -6.90 -14.84 6.17
N GLY A 37 -6.45 -13.59 6.03
CA GLY A 37 -5.71 -12.87 7.07
C GLY A 37 -4.22 -13.19 7.13
N HIS A 38 -3.70 -13.92 6.13
CA HIS A 38 -2.30 -14.33 6.06
C HIS A 38 -1.66 -13.92 4.72
N VAL A 39 -0.37 -13.58 4.76
CA VAL A 39 0.46 -13.42 3.56
C VAL A 39 1.02 -14.77 3.12
N PRO A 40 1.34 -14.94 1.82
CA PRO A 40 2.00 -16.15 1.35
C PRO A 40 3.33 -16.38 2.07
N PRO A 41 3.76 -17.65 2.27
CA PRO A 41 5.00 -17.98 2.99
C PRO A 41 6.28 -17.50 2.29
N SER A 42 6.19 -17.17 1.00
CA SER A 42 7.29 -16.56 0.24
C SER A 42 7.42 -15.05 0.48
N PHE A 43 6.48 -14.41 1.18
CA PHE A 43 6.52 -12.99 1.48
C PHE A 43 7.67 -12.69 2.46
N PRO A 44 8.51 -11.68 2.20
CA PRO A 44 9.64 -11.36 3.07
C PRO A 44 9.20 -10.56 4.31
N THR A 45 8.45 -11.19 5.23
CA THR A 45 7.92 -10.54 6.45
C THR A 45 9.00 -10.06 7.41
N ASP A 46 10.17 -10.70 7.38
CA ASP A 46 11.35 -10.27 8.15
C ASP A 46 11.92 -8.93 7.64
N ALA A 47 11.83 -8.68 6.33
CA ALA A 47 12.38 -7.49 5.70
C ALA A 47 11.34 -6.39 5.50
N VAL A 48 10.05 -6.72 5.42
CA VAL A 48 8.97 -5.76 5.17
C VAL A 48 8.03 -5.75 6.38
N PRO A 49 8.27 -4.86 7.35
CA PRO A 49 7.35 -4.68 8.47
C PRO A 49 6.04 -4.04 8.00
N PHE A 50 4.94 -4.46 8.61
CA PHE A 50 3.61 -3.91 8.36
C PHE A 50 3.23 -2.85 9.39
N ALA A 51 2.34 -1.94 9.01
CA ALA A 51 1.71 -1.01 9.94
C ALA A 51 0.89 -1.72 11.02
N GLU A 52 0.63 -1.00 12.11
CA GLU A 52 -0.25 -1.44 13.17
C GLU A 52 -1.67 -1.59 12.63
N GLY A 53 -2.17 -2.81 12.72
CA GLY A 53 -3.45 -3.12 12.14
C GLY A 53 -3.69 -4.61 12.06
N LYS A 54 -4.80 -4.95 11.41
CA LYS A 54 -5.17 -6.33 11.14
C LYS A 54 -4.78 -6.68 9.72
N LEU A 55 -3.91 -7.68 9.57
CA LEU A 55 -3.64 -8.25 8.25
C LEU A 55 -4.93 -8.86 7.69
N LEU A 56 -5.37 -8.35 6.54
CA LEU A 56 -6.52 -8.85 5.79
C LEU A 56 -6.10 -10.01 4.89
N GLY A 57 -4.85 -9.98 4.44
CA GLY A 57 -4.21 -11.08 3.73
C GLY A 57 -3.23 -10.57 2.68
N GLY A 58 -2.89 -11.42 1.72
CA GLY A 58 -1.89 -11.08 0.71
C GLY A 58 -1.84 -12.08 -0.43
N GLY A 59 -1.04 -11.76 -1.43
CA GLY A 59 -0.81 -12.59 -2.60
C GLY A 59 0.64 -12.49 -3.06
N ALA A 60 1.09 -13.49 -3.80
CA ALA A 60 2.40 -13.49 -4.42
C ALA A 60 2.20 -13.54 -5.94
N ALA A 61 2.98 -12.76 -6.66
CA ALA A 61 3.13 -12.92 -8.09
C ALA A 61 3.85 -14.26 -8.39
N PRO A 62 3.54 -14.89 -9.54
CA PRO A 62 4.26 -16.08 -9.96
C PRO A 62 5.77 -15.80 -10.05
N GLU A 63 6.57 -16.83 -9.80
CA GLU A 63 8.03 -16.80 -9.90
C GLU A 63 8.73 -15.80 -8.95
N GLY A 64 8.02 -15.27 -7.94
CA GLY A 64 8.61 -14.32 -6.98
C GLY A 64 8.85 -12.93 -7.58
N ALA A 65 8.16 -12.59 -8.67
CA ALA A 65 8.25 -11.28 -9.31
C ALA A 65 7.77 -10.12 -8.41
N GLY A 66 7.02 -10.44 -7.35
CA GLY A 66 6.53 -9.48 -6.39
C GLY A 66 5.51 -10.09 -5.44
N TRP A 67 5.10 -9.30 -4.46
CA TRP A 67 4.11 -9.67 -3.47
C TRP A 67 3.19 -8.50 -3.17
N VAL A 68 2.01 -8.82 -2.66
CA VAL A 68 1.06 -7.85 -2.16
C VAL A 68 0.56 -8.29 -0.79
N ALA A 69 0.41 -7.34 0.13
CA ALA A 69 -0.21 -7.54 1.43
C ALA A 69 -1.19 -6.41 1.73
N GLN A 70 -2.29 -6.72 2.38
CA GLN A 70 -3.33 -5.76 2.76
C GLN A 70 -3.53 -5.78 4.27
N VAL A 71 -3.48 -4.62 4.89
CA VAL A 71 -3.60 -4.44 6.33
C VAL A 71 -4.68 -3.41 6.59
N ALA A 72 -5.70 -3.77 7.36
CA ALA A 72 -6.68 -2.82 7.86
C ALA A 72 -6.04 -1.98 8.97
N VAL A 73 -6.03 -0.66 8.75
CA VAL A 73 -5.46 0.34 9.67
C VAL A 73 -6.60 1.20 10.23
N PRO A 74 -6.43 1.80 11.42
CA PRO A 74 -7.51 2.56 12.06
C PRO A 74 -7.86 3.86 11.32
N ASP A 75 -6.85 4.55 10.78
CA ASP A 75 -7.00 5.79 10.03
C ASP A 75 -5.95 5.86 8.90
N VAL A 76 -6.21 6.66 7.86
CA VAL A 76 -5.30 6.77 6.69
C VAL A 76 -3.96 7.40 7.07
N ALA A 77 -3.99 8.51 7.82
CA ALA A 77 -2.80 9.30 8.10
C ALA A 77 -1.87 8.59 9.09
N GLY A 78 -2.43 8.06 10.17
CA GLY A 78 -1.73 7.25 11.16
C GLY A 78 -1.27 5.91 10.57
N GLY A 79 -2.11 5.24 9.78
CA GLY A 79 -1.74 3.99 9.11
C GLY A 79 -0.56 4.15 8.15
N PHE A 80 -0.55 5.23 7.36
CA PHE A 80 0.56 5.52 6.46
C PHE A 80 1.81 5.97 7.22
N ALA A 81 1.68 6.87 8.20
CA ALA A 81 2.81 7.36 8.99
C ALA A 81 3.50 6.23 9.79
N ASP A 82 2.73 5.30 10.35
CA ASP A 82 3.27 4.14 11.05
C ASP A 82 3.92 3.15 10.08
N ALA A 83 3.32 2.89 8.91
CA ALA A 83 3.95 2.09 7.85
C ALA A 83 5.31 2.65 7.44
N GLN A 84 5.34 3.96 7.18
CA GLN A 84 6.54 4.70 6.82
C GLN A 84 7.61 4.57 7.91
N ALA A 85 7.26 4.89 9.16
CA ALA A 85 8.22 4.86 10.26
C ALA A 85 8.85 3.46 10.46
N ARG A 86 8.06 2.39 10.27
CA ARG A 86 8.54 1.01 10.37
C ARG A 86 9.46 0.63 9.22
N LEU A 87 9.11 1.00 7.99
CA LEU A 87 9.96 0.76 6.83
C LEU A 87 11.27 1.54 6.93
N GLU A 88 11.23 2.80 7.34
CA GLU A 88 12.43 3.61 7.57
C GLU A 88 13.29 3.03 8.70
N ALA A 89 12.68 2.54 9.78
CA ALA A 89 13.39 1.84 10.85
C ALA A 89 14.02 0.51 10.40
N ALA A 90 13.42 -0.16 9.41
CA ALA A 90 13.98 -1.34 8.75
C ALA A 90 15.09 -0.99 7.72
N GLY A 91 15.37 0.30 7.50
CA GLY A 91 16.43 0.77 6.61
C GLY A 91 15.99 1.05 5.18
N TYR A 92 14.69 1.19 4.91
CA TYR A 92 14.23 1.64 3.61
C TYR A 92 14.36 3.15 3.48
N ALA A 93 14.80 3.60 2.31
CA ALA A 93 14.75 4.99 1.91
C ALA A 93 13.36 5.33 1.39
N SER A 94 12.67 6.26 2.04
CA SER A 94 11.40 6.81 1.59
C SER A 94 11.63 7.75 0.39
N SER A 95 10.74 7.68 -0.59
CA SER A 95 10.76 8.45 -1.84
C SER A 95 9.33 8.61 -2.34
N ASP A 96 9.04 9.71 -3.02
CA ASP A 96 7.71 9.98 -3.58
C ASP A 96 6.58 9.81 -2.56
N VAL A 97 6.78 10.34 -1.34
CA VAL A 97 5.79 10.26 -0.27
C VAL A 97 4.75 11.37 -0.44
N ALA A 98 3.49 10.98 -0.55
CA ALA A 98 2.34 11.86 -0.64
C ALA A 98 1.20 11.32 0.21
N SER A 99 0.72 12.09 1.18
CA SER A 99 -0.42 11.71 2.00
C SER A 99 -1.41 12.86 2.14
N ASP A 100 -2.69 12.51 2.17
CA ASP A 100 -3.83 13.39 2.38
C ASP A 100 -4.84 12.72 3.32
N ALA A 101 -5.90 13.43 3.70
CA ALA A 101 -6.94 12.95 4.61
C ALA A 101 -7.70 11.71 4.10
N GLN A 102 -7.62 11.39 2.80
CA GLN A 102 -8.35 10.28 2.19
C GLN A 102 -7.45 9.18 1.61
N SER A 103 -6.17 9.46 1.37
CA SER A 103 -5.23 8.50 0.82
C SER A 103 -3.78 8.82 1.19
N GLY A 104 -2.98 7.79 1.41
CA GLY A 104 -1.52 7.85 1.54
C GLY A 104 -0.85 7.05 0.43
N TYR A 105 0.28 7.53 -0.06
CA TYR A 105 1.15 6.87 -1.02
C TYR A 105 2.59 7.13 -0.61
N GLY A 106 3.43 6.12 -0.70
CA GLY A 106 4.86 6.27 -0.52
C GLY A 106 5.60 5.11 -1.14
N ARG A 107 6.76 5.41 -1.70
CA ARG A 107 7.69 4.41 -2.18
C ARG A 107 8.85 4.30 -1.20
N PHE A 108 9.21 3.07 -0.88
CA PHE A 108 10.25 2.73 0.09
C PHE A 108 11.19 1.75 -0.59
N THR A 109 12.45 2.09 -0.71
CA THR A 109 13.42 1.26 -1.44
C THR A 109 14.61 0.91 -0.55
N THR A 110 15.11 -0.30 -0.71
CA THR A 110 16.35 -0.78 -0.12
C THR A 110 17.13 -1.55 -1.19
N ASP A 111 18.32 -2.02 -0.85
CA ASP A 111 19.22 -2.75 -1.76
C ASP A 111 18.60 -4.08 -2.23
N ALA A 112 17.72 -4.67 -1.41
CA ALA A 112 17.06 -5.95 -1.67
C ALA A 112 15.61 -5.84 -2.19
N TYR A 113 14.88 -4.78 -1.85
CA TYR A 113 13.44 -4.67 -2.13
C TYR A 113 12.96 -3.24 -2.40
N SER A 114 11.93 -3.10 -3.23
CA SER A 114 11.15 -1.88 -3.43
C SER A 114 9.72 -2.14 -2.94
N VAL A 115 9.32 -1.45 -1.88
CA VAL A 115 7.98 -1.51 -1.28
C VAL A 115 7.22 -0.23 -1.64
N ILE A 116 6.04 -0.38 -2.23
CA ILE A 116 5.11 0.71 -2.47
C ILE A 116 3.97 0.53 -1.49
N VAL A 117 3.75 1.51 -0.63
CA VAL A 117 2.65 1.52 0.33
C VAL A 117 1.60 2.50 -0.15
N THR A 118 0.37 2.00 -0.30
CA THR A 118 -0.82 2.82 -0.52
C THR A 118 -1.80 2.62 0.61
N VAL A 119 -2.33 3.70 1.16
CA VAL A 119 -3.40 3.64 2.15
C VAL A 119 -4.59 4.36 1.57
N SER A 120 -5.75 3.73 1.60
CA SER A 120 -6.98 4.32 1.06
C SER A 120 -8.06 4.27 2.12
N ALA A 121 -8.85 5.35 2.23
CA ALA A 121 -10.10 5.31 2.97
C ALA A 121 -11.12 4.43 2.21
N ASP A 122 -11.21 3.16 2.57
CA ASP A 122 -12.20 2.23 2.04
C ASP A 122 -13.53 2.37 2.82
N PRO A 123 -14.71 2.17 2.19
CA PRO A 123 -16.01 2.19 2.88
C PRO A 123 -16.15 1.02 3.87
N GLY A 124 -15.54 1.19 5.04
CA GLY A 124 -15.53 0.24 6.15
C GLY A 124 -14.42 0.61 7.13
N SER A 125 -13.18 0.34 6.73
CA SER A 125 -11.96 0.74 7.43
C SER A 125 -10.88 1.09 6.41
N PRO A 126 -9.98 2.04 6.71
CA PRO A 126 -8.82 2.29 5.87
C PRO A 126 -7.97 1.04 5.68
N VAL A 127 -7.51 0.82 4.45
CA VAL A 127 -6.68 -0.33 4.10
C VAL A 127 -5.34 0.15 3.56
N ALA A 128 -4.27 -0.31 4.21
CA ALA A 128 -2.89 -0.17 3.76
C ALA A 128 -2.51 -1.37 2.89
N THR A 129 -2.26 -1.13 1.62
CA THR A 129 -1.77 -2.11 0.66
C THR A 129 -0.27 -1.92 0.46
N TYR A 130 0.48 -3.01 0.62
CA TYR A 130 1.93 -3.07 0.48
C TYR A 130 2.22 -3.88 -0.77
N VAL A 131 2.81 -3.26 -1.77
CA VAL A 131 3.32 -3.94 -2.96
C VAL A 131 4.81 -4.06 -2.82
N VAL A 132 5.32 -5.28 -2.68
CA VAL A 132 6.74 -5.57 -2.51
C VAL A 132 7.28 -6.13 -3.80
N LEU A 133 8.36 -5.55 -4.29
CA LEU A 133 9.09 -5.99 -5.47
C LEU A 133 10.53 -6.28 -5.07
N PRO A 134 11.17 -7.33 -5.59
CA PRO A 134 12.61 -7.49 -5.42
C PRO A 134 13.35 -6.34 -6.12
N ALA A 135 14.33 -5.73 -5.45
CA ALA A 135 15.27 -4.82 -6.09
C ALA A 135 16.28 -5.68 -6.86
N GLY A 136 16.24 -5.60 -8.19
CA GLY A 136 17.11 -6.36 -9.09
C GLY A 136 18.48 -5.72 -9.27
#